data_AF-E0XXW0-F1
#
_entry.id   AF-E0XXW0-F1
#
_cell.length_a   1.000
_cell.length_b   1.000
_cell.length_c   1.000
_cell.angle_alpha   90.00
_cell.angle_beta   90.00
_cell.angle_gamma   90.00
#
_symmetry.space_group_name_H-M   'P 1'
#
loop_
_entity.id
_entity.type
_entity.pdbx_description
1 polymer ?
#
loop_
_entity_poly.entity_id
_entity_poly.type
_entity_poly.pdbx_seq_one_letter_code
_entity_poly.pdbx_strand_id
1 'polypeptide(L)'
;MAHDPRYHEEWPEISRYVRLLFNHYCARCGRDCSNPNDSREMLQVHHIDENPGNNNIENLIPLCSVCHLQIEKEARLHAPHAHIQHELFEDNSYLESMAALRKEAFERYGQKKKNGISAMSDEEYDHYLNEKEWEE
;
A
#
# COMPACT_ATOMS: atom_id res chain seq x y z
N MET A 1 19.50 -4.74 -4.52
CA MET A 1 18.91 -3.65 -5.32
C MET A 1 19.66 -2.38 -4.94
N ALA A 2 20.08 -1.55 -5.90
CA ALA A 2 20.78 -0.30 -5.59
C ALA A 2 19.83 0.65 -4.85
N HIS A 3 20.32 1.34 -3.81
CA HIS A 3 19.56 2.34 -3.07
C HIS A 3 19.25 3.53 -3.98
N ASP A 4 17.98 3.77 -4.26
CA ASP A 4 17.54 4.96 -4.97
C ASP A 4 17.50 6.13 -3.97
N PRO A 5 18.34 7.17 -4.14
CA PRO A 5 18.50 8.25 -3.16
C PRO A 5 17.23 9.10 -2.96
N ARG A 6 16.20 8.92 -3.80
CA ARG A 6 14.91 9.60 -3.65
C ARG A 6 14.06 9.00 -2.52
N TYR A 7 14.30 7.73 -2.19
CA TYR A 7 13.57 7.03 -1.15
C TYR A 7 14.36 7.03 0.15
N HIS A 8 13.63 7.02 1.27
CA HIS A 8 14.21 6.81 2.59
C HIS A 8 14.80 5.40 2.68
N GLU A 9 15.84 5.23 3.51
CA GLU A 9 16.53 3.93 3.68
C GLU A 9 15.57 2.82 4.16
N GLU A 10 14.57 3.19 4.96
CA GLU A 10 13.53 2.30 5.50
C GLU A 10 12.37 2.02 4.54
N TRP A 11 12.44 2.50 3.28
CA TRP A 11 11.39 2.26 2.30
C TRP A 11 11.03 0.76 2.09
N PRO A 12 11.99 -0.19 2.09
CA PRO A 12 11.65 -1.61 2.02
C PRO A 12 10.71 -2.07 3.15
N GLU A 13 10.93 -1.60 4.37
CA GLU A 13 10.14 -1.91 5.56
C GLU A 13 8.77 -1.24 5.51
N ILE A 14 8.74 0.06 5.17
CA ILE A 14 7.51 0.85 5.07
C ILE A 14 6.60 0.27 3.99
N SER A 15 7.13 0.00 2.79
CA SER A 15 6.35 -0.57 1.69
C SER A 15 5.85 -1.99 2.00
N ARG A 16 6.63 -2.80 2.74
CA ARG A 16 6.18 -4.10 3.24
C ARG A 16 5.02 -3.94 4.22
N TYR A 17 5.13 -3.03 5.18
CA TYR A 17 4.09 -2.76 6.16
C TYR A 17 2.76 -2.33 5.51
N VAL A 18 2.80 -1.41 4.54
CA VAL A 18 1.59 -0.96 3.83
C VAL A 18 0.93 -2.11 3.05
N ARG A 19 1.69 -2.99 2.42
CA ARG A 19 1.10 -4.17 1.72
C ARG A 19 0.41 -5.13 2.70
N LEU A 20 1.00 -5.34 3.88
CA LEU A 20 0.40 -6.16 4.94
C LEU A 20 -0.85 -5.50 5.52
N LEU A 21 -0.85 -4.17 5.68
CA LEU A 21 -1.98 -3.41 6.19
C LEU A 21 -3.26 -3.60 5.36
N PHE A 22 -3.13 -3.88 4.06
CA PHE A 22 -4.23 -4.15 3.14
C PHE A 22 -4.38 -5.64 2.80
N ASN A 23 -3.76 -6.53 3.57
CA ASN A 23 -3.79 -7.98 3.35
C ASN A 23 -3.42 -8.37 1.91
N HIS A 24 -2.45 -7.68 1.31
CA HIS A 24 -2.04 -7.86 -0.08
C HIS A 24 -3.13 -7.62 -1.16
N TYR A 25 -4.25 -6.99 -0.82
CA TYR A 25 -5.24 -6.59 -1.81
C TYR A 25 -4.86 -5.27 -2.49
N CYS A 26 -5.06 -5.21 -3.79
CA CYS A 26 -4.99 -3.96 -4.54
C CYS A 26 -6.14 -3.04 -4.10
N ALA A 27 -5.81 -1.82 -3.65
CA ALA A 27 -6.81 -0.87 -3.17
C ALA A 27 -7.78 -0.39 -4.25
N ARG A 28 -7.36 -0.38 -5.53
CA ARG A 28 -8.20 0.07 -6.64
C ARG A 28 -9.15 -1.01 -7.16
N CYS A 29 -8.64 -2.21 -7.45
CA CYS A 29 -9.42 -3.26 -8.12
C CYS A 29 -9.84 -4.42 -7.20
N GLY A 30 -9.36 -4.45 -5.95
CA GLY A 30 -9.70 -5.49 -4.99
C GLY A 30 -9.12 -6.87 -5.31
N ARG A 31 -8.16 -6.97 -6.23
CA ARG A 31 -7.47 -8.23 -6.54
C ARG A 31 -6.56 -8.62 -5.38
N ASP A 32 -6.58 -9.89 -5.02
CA ASP A 32 -5.61 -10.51 -4.11
C ASP A 32 -4.26 -10.66 -4.83
N CYS A 33 -3.22 -10.04 -4.27
CA CYS A 33 -1.86 -10.06 -4.80
C CYS A 33 -0.89 -10.74 -3.81
N SER A 34 -1.37 -11.61 -2.91
CA SER A 34 -0.53 -12.34 -1.96
C SER A 34 0.41 -13.33 -2.66
N ASN A 35 -0.06 -13.96 -3.73
CA ASN A 35 0.65 -14.96 -4.51
C ASN A 35 0.62 -14.60 -6.01
N PRO A 36 1.44 -13.61 -6.44
CA PRO A 36 1.45 -13.17 -7.83
C PRO A 36 2.05 -14.26 -8.73
N ASN A 37 1.29 -14.70 -9.74
CA ASN A 37 1.79 -15.62 -10.77
C ASN A 37 2.41 -14.88 -11.96
N ASP A 38 2.13 -13.57 -12.06
CA ASP A 38 2.60 -12.68 -13.13
C ASP A 38 3.09 -11.36 -12.51
N SER A 39 4.10 -10.75 -13.12
CA SER A 39 4.54 -9.36 -12.87
C SER A 39 3.39 -8.33 -12.80
N ARG A 40 2.31 -8.55 -13.55
CA ARG A 40 1.10 -7.69 -13.54
C ARG A 40 0.30 -7.77 -12.24
N GLU A 41 0.48 -8.85 -11.48
CA GLU A 41 -0.15 -9.12 -10.20
C GLU A 41 0.73 -8.69 -9.02
N MET A 42 1.95 -8.21 -9.29
CA MET A 42 2.83 -7.71 -8.24
C MET A 42 2.25 -6.45 -7.61
N LEU A 43 2.20 -6.45 -6.27
CA LEU A 43 1.67 -5.33 -5.48
C LEU A 43 2.79 -4.33 -5.20
N GLN A 44 2.57 -3.11 -5.63
CA GLN A 44 3.44 -1.95 -5.45
C GLN A 44 2.76 -0.95 -4.51
N VAL A 45 3.54 -0.02 -3.95
CA VAL A 45 3.01 1.05 -3.08
C VAL A 45 3.22 2.37 -3.80
N HIS A 46 2.14 3.12 -3.95
CA HIS A 46 2.10 4.43 -4.59
C HIS A 46 2.03 5.53 -3.54
N HIS A 47 2.80 6.60 -3.73
CA HIS A 47 2.72 7.84 -2.94
C HIS A 47 1.64 8.74 -3.55
N ILE A 48 0.55 8.98 -2.82
CA ILE A 48 -0.61 9.73 -3.30
C ILE A 48 -0.23 11.17 -3.68
N ASP A 49 0.72 11.78 -2.98
CA ASP A 49 1.23 13.12 -3.29
C ASP A 49 2.37 13.16 -4.32
N GLU A 50 2.74 12.03 -4.93
CA GLU A 50 3.85 11.89 -5.87
C GLU A 50 5.23 12.31 -5.29
N ASN A 51 5.37 12.35 -3.96
CA ASN A 51 6.63 12.66 -3.26
C ASN A 51 7.19 11.41 -2.55
N PRO A 52 8.24 10.76 -3.10
CA PRO A 52 8.88 9.60 -2.49
C PRO A 52 9.45 9.82 -1.07
N GLY A 53 9.66 11.07 -0.67
CA GLY A 53 10.10 11.44 0.68
C GLY A 53 8.98 11.49 1.71
N ASN A 54 7.71 11.55 1.30
CA ASN A 54 6.57 11.61 2.21
C ASN A 54 6.04 10.21 2.53
N ASN A 55 6.64 9.59 3.55
CA ASN A 55 6.29 8.23 3.97
C ASN A 55 5.16 8.16 5.01
N ASN A 56 4.33 9.19 5.13
CA ASN A 56 3.13 9.12 5.98
C ASN A 56 2.24 7.96 5.49
N ILE A 57 1.83 7.06 6.39
CA ILE A 57 1.04 5.86 6.04
C ILE A 57 -0.28 6.22 5.34
N GLU A 58 -0.87 7.37 5.64
CA GLU A 58 -2.08 7.86 4.97
C GLU A 58 -1.83 8.35 3.53
N ASN A 59 -0.58 8.68 3.20
CA ASN A 59 -0.12 9.04 1.86
C ASN A 59 0.24 7.82 0.98
N LEU A 60 0.19 6.61 1.53
CA LEU A 60 0.61 5.40 0.84
C LEU A 60 -0.59 4.50 0.52
N ILE A 61 -0.67 4.05 -0.73
CA ILE A 61 -1.74 3.17 -1.22
C ILE A 61 -1.17 1.97 -1.98
N PRO A 62 -1.53 0.72 -1.63
CA PRO A 62 -1.05 -0.46 -2.35
C PRO A 62 -1.89 -0.74 -3.60
N LEU A 63 -1.23 -0.95 -4.74
CA LEU A 63 -1.84 -1.13 -6.06
C LEU A 63 -1.13 -2.25 -6.83
N CYS A 64 -1.88 -3.05 -7.59
CA CYS A 64 -1.24 -3.97 -8.55
C CYS A 64 -0.57 -3.17 -9.68
N SER A 65 0.44 -3.74 -10.33
CA SER A 65 1.20 -3.08 -11.41
C SER A 65 0.31 -2.43 -12.48
N VAL A 66 -0.84 -3.03 -12.82
CA VAL A 66 -1.79 -2.46 -13.80
C VAL A 66 -2.46 -1.19 -13.25
N CYS A 67 -3.00 -1.24 -12.03
CA CYS A 67 -3.66 -0.10 -11.41
C CYS A 67 -2.67 1.01 -11.06
N HIS A 68 -1.45 0.66 -10.65
CA HIS A 68 -0.36 1.59 -10.40
C HIS A 68 -0.07 2.44 -11.65
N LEU A 69 0.15 1.80 -12.81
CA LEU A 69 0.40 2.52 -14.07
C LEU A 69 -0.78 3.40 -14.52
N GLN A 70 -2.02 2.99 -14.24
CA GLN A 70 -3.20 3.80 -14.53
C GLN A 70 -3.25 5.05 -13.66
N ILE A 71 -3.02 4.91 -12.35
CA ILE A 71 -3.01 6.03 -11.40
C ILE A 71 -1.85 6.98 -11.71
N GLU A 72 -0.66 6.45 -12.02
CA GLU A 72 0.48 7.28 -12.42
C GLU A 72 0.17 8.10 -13.68
N LYS A 73 -0.57 7.53 -14.65
CA LYS A 73 -1.02 8.26 -15.83
C LYS A 73 -2.06 9.33 -15.50
N GLU A 74 -3.00 9.03 -14.61
CA GLU A 74 -4.00 9.98 -14.11
C GLU A 74 -3.31 11.15 -13.39
N ALA A 75 -2.38 10.86 -12.48
CA ALA A 75 -1.58 11.86 -11.76
C ALA A 75 -0.83 12.78 -12.73
N ARG A 76 -0.19 12.24 -13.78
CA ARG A 76 0.50 13.04 -14.81
C ARG A 76 -0.42 13.95 -15.63
N LEU A 77 -1.72 13.64 -15.76
CA LEU A 77 -2.66 14.56 -16.41
C LEU A 77 -2.93 15.78 -15.53
N HIS A 78 -3.01 15.57 -14.22
CA HIS A 78 -3.17 16.64 -13.24
C HIS A 78 -1.86 17.37 -12.96
N ALA A 79 -0.73 16.69 -13.14
CA ALA A 79 0.62 17.18 -12.89
C ALA A 79 1.56 17.03 -14.10
N PRO A 80 1.31 17.76 -15.22
CA PRO A 80 2.04 17.52 -16.47
C PRO A 80 3.53 17.91 -16.41
N HIS A 81 3.98 18.65 -15.39
CA HIS A 81 5.34 19.18 -15.28
C HIS A 81 5.98 18.77 -13.93
N ALA A 82 6.93 17.82 -13.98
CA ALA A 82 7.61 17.24 -12.80
C ALA A 82 8.36 18.24 -11.88
N HIS A 83 8.53 19.50 -12.28
CA HIS A 83 9.30 20.51 -11.53
C HIS A 83 8.45 21.58 -10.81
N ILE A 84 7.12 21.55 -10.94
CA ILE A 84 6.20 22.52 -10.31
C ILE A 84 5.07 21.77 -9.60
N GLN A 85 5.39 20.78 -8.74
CA GLN A 85 4.36 19.99 -8.05
C GLN A 85 3.47 20.83 -7.11
N HIS A 86 3.88 22.05 -6.74
CA HIS A 86 3.14 22.89 -5.79
C HIS A 86 1.88 23.58 -6.37
N GLU A 87 1.70 23.66 -7.69
CA GLU A 87 0.52 24.30 -8.32
C GLU A 87 -0.45 23.30 -8.99
N LEU A 88 -0.23 21.99 -8.83
CA LEU A 88 -0.88 20.93 -9.64
C LEU A 88 -2.13 20.30 -9.01
N PHE A 89 -2.63 20.89 -7.92
CA PHE A 89 -3.85 20.45 -7.22
C PHE A 89 -4.78 21.63 -6.92
N GLU A 90 -4.97 22.56 -7.87
CA GLU A 90 -5.87 23.72 -7.69
C GLU A 90 -7.28 23.33 -7.21
N ASP A 91 -7.75 22.12 -7.53
CA ASP A 91 -9.04 21.60 -7.07
C ASP A 91 -8.94 20.50 -6.00
N ASN A 92 -7.72 20.07 -5.61
CA ASN A 92 -7.43 18.92 -4.72
C ASN A 92 -8.19 17.62 -5.05
N SER A 93 -8.87 17.54 -6.21
CA SER A 93 -9.85 16.50 -6.50
C SER A 93 -9.19 15.13 -6.60
N TYR A 94 -7.98 15.09 -7.14
CA TYR A 94 -7.15 13.89 -7.18
C TYR A 94 -6.80 13.39 -5.77
N LEU A 95 -6.24 14.26 -4.91
CA LEU A 95 -5.84 13.89 -3.54
C LEU A 95 -7.05 13.40 -2.72
N GLU A 96 -8.19 14.10 -2.84
CA GLU A 96 -9.44 13.69 -2.19
C GLU A 96 -9.93 12.34 -2.70
N SER A 97 -9.90 12.12 -4.03
CA SER A 97 -10.33 10.86 -4.63
C SER A 97 -9.44 9.69 -4.23
N MET A 98 -8.12 9.90 -4.12
CA MET A 98 -7.15 8.90 -3.68
C MET A 98 -7.25 8.61 -2.19
N ALA A 99 -7.45 9.65 -1.37
CA ALA A 99 -7.72 9.47 0.06
C ALA A 99 -9.01 8.67 0.29
N ALA A 100 -10.08 8.98 -0.46
CA ALA A 100 -11.34 8.24 -0.42
C ALA A 100 -11.14 6.78 -0.86
N LEU A 101 -10.46 6.56 -1.98
CA LEU A 101 -10.16 5.21 -2.48
C LEU A 101 -9.38 4.38 -1.46
N ARG A 102 -8.34 4.97 -0.87
CA ARG A 102 -7.54 4.33 0.16
C ARG A 102 -8.39 3.96 1.37
N LYS A 103 -9.20 4.90 1.86
CA LYS A 103 -10.09 4.69 3.02
C LYS A 103 -11.08 3.56 2.76
N GLU A 104 -11.76 3.56 1.62
CA GLU A 104 -12.69 2.51 1.23
C GLU A 104 -12.00 1.14 1.13
N ALA A 105 -10.81 1.10 0.52
CA ALA A 105 -10.04 -0.13 0.43
C ALA A 105 -9.57 -0.63 1.79
N PHE A 106 -9.18 0.27 2.69
CA PHE A 106 -8.77 -0.10 4.04
C PHE A 106 -9.93 -0.68 4.85
N GLU A 107 -11.12 -0.08 4.74
CA GLU A 107 -12.33 -0.61 5.37
C GLU A 107 -12.72 -1.99 4.82
N ARG A 108 -12.56 -2.21 3.50
CA ARG A 108 -12.91 -3.49 2.85
C ARG A 108 -11.89 -4.60 3.07
N TYR A 109 -10.61 -4.27 3.00
CA TYR A 109 -9.53 -5.24 2.90
C TYR A 109 -8.52 -5.16 4.05
N GLY A 110 -8.35 -4.00 4.68
CA GLY A 110 -7.38 -3.79 5.75
C GLY A 110 -7.89 -4.12 7.15
N GLN A 111 -9.22 -4.11 7.34
CA GLN A 111 -9.79 -4.66 8.57
C GLN A 111 -9.60 -6.18 8.57
N LYS A 112 -8.93 -6.70 9.61
CA LYS A 112 -8.96 -8.12 9.93
C LYS A 112 -10.42 -8.56 9.89
N LYS A 113 -10.80 -9.43 8.93
CA LYS A 113 -11.90 -10.37 9.21
C LYS A 113 -11.58 -10.92 10.59
N LYS A 114 -12.53 -10.85 11.52
CA LYS A 114 -12.41 -11.49 12.83
C LYS A 114 -12.23 -12.99 12.61
N ASN A 115 -11.01 -13.41 12.30
CA ASN A 115 -10.57 -14.78 12.28
C ASN A 115 -10.06 -15.07 13.70
N GLY A 116 -10.19 -16.30 14.17
CA GLY A 116 -9.90 -16.68 15.57
C GLY A 116 -8.57 -16.14 16.12
N ILE A 117 -7.54 -16.04 15.27
CA ILE A 117 -6.21 -15.50 15.60
C ILE A 117 -6.23 -14.01 15.96
N SER A 118 -7.14 -13.22 15.38
CA SER A 118 -7.27 -11.79 15.68
C SER A 118 -7.93 -11.49 17.03
N ALA A 119 -8.52 -12.51 17.66
CA ALA A 119 -9.13 -12.43 18.99
C ALA A 119 -8.19 -12.95 20.09
N MET A 120 -7.02 -13.48 19.71
CA MET A 120 -6.04 -14.01 20.63
C MET A 120 -5.25 -12.85 21.27
N SER A 121 -5.04 -12.89 22.58
CA SER A 121 -4.13 -11.97 23.26
C SER A 121 -2.70 -12.18 22.77
N ASP A 122 -1.82 -11.20 23.03
CA ASP A 122 -0.40 -11.32 22.70
C ASP A 122 0.20 -12.60 23.33
N GLU A 123 -0.26 -13.00 24.52
CA GLU A 123 0.17 -14.24 25.18
C GLU A 123 -0.33 -15.50 24.47
N GLU A 124 -1.55 -15.47 23.93
CA GLU A 124 -2.12 -16.60 23.18
C GLU A 124 -1.44 -16.76 21.81
N TYR A 125 -1.01 -15.67 21.17
CA TYR A 125 -0.26 -15.70 19.91
C TYR A 125 1.16 -16.26 20.10
N ASP A 126 1.86 -15.84 21.16
CA ASP A 126 3.18 -16.38 21.51
C ASP A 126 3.13 -17.88 21.82
N HIS A 127 2.04 -18.35 22.48
CA HIS A 127 1.83 -19.78 22.71
C HIS A 127 1.63 -20.57 21.41
N TYR A 128 0.82 -20.05 20.48
CA TYR A 128 0.58 -20.68 19.18
C TYR A 128 1.84 -20.80 18.32
N LEU A 129 2.72 -19.80 18.37
CA LEU A 129 4.01 -19.84 17.67
C LEU A 129 4.95 -20.88 18.31
N ASN A 130 5.02 -20.94 19.64
CA ASN A 130 5.84 -21.92 20.35
C ASN A 130 5.36 -23.37 20.14
N GLU A 131 4.05 -23.63 20.06
CA GLU A 131 3.54 -24.97 19.76
C GLU A 131 3.86 -25.42 18.33
N LYS A 132 3.94 -24.50 17.37
CA LYS A 132 4.30 -24.81 15.98
C LYS A 132 5.78 -25.09 15.76
N GLU A 133 6.68 -24.62 16.62
CA GLU A 133 8.12 -24.91 16.53
C GLU A 133 8.49 -26.33 16.98
N TRP A 134 7.57 -27.10 17.57
CA TRP A 134 7.83 -28.47 18.07
C TRP A 134 7.27 -29.59 17.17
N GLU A 135 6.68 -29.26 16.01
CA GLU A 135 6.22 -30.25 15.02
C GLU A 135 7.20 -30.46 13.84
N GLU A 136 8.47 -30.02 13.94
CA GLU A 136 9.57 -30.43 13.05
C GLU A 136 10.53 -31.44 13.72
#